data_AF-A0A517LCR5-F1
#
_entry.id   AF-A0A517LCR5-F1
#
_cell.length_a   1.000
_cell.length_b   1.000
_cell.length_c   1.000
_cell.angle_alpha   90.00
_cell.angle_beta   90.00
_cell.angle_gamma   90.00
#
_symmetry.space_group_name_H-M   'P 1'
#
loop_
_entity.id
_entity.type
_entity.pdbx_description
1 polymer ?
#
loop_
_entity_poly.entity_id
_entity_poly.type
_entity_poly.pdbx_seq_one_letter_code
_entity_poly.pdbx_strand_id
1 'polypeptide(L)'
;MDLQTLFASVAANVSARVLCYPLDTIAIQHASSTRRPLFSVPLRSYYRGVNASIAITTPAVALYYCTYRATKDYLMPHLGDTTYNYVAAGTVAELLSSLLWTPLEVVKSRLQISKTKQDGKLIWQLRDIFRREGIRGFYRGYFMGLAIYTPYSLASWTVYENAKKLPSDISYTAKVALSAGISTLCVQSLVYPFDLVKTRYQVATSGTVEALEGVKTASRAVDRSSDKLGIRQILRNVMRESGKRGFYAGFGPRLMCSFPSAVITLSVIEYLKPDMPVEDGVLVETELHA
;
A
#
# COMPACT_ATOMS: atom_id res chain seq x y z
N MET A 1 14.91 16.59 -11.25
CA MET A 1 14.55 16.78 -9.83
C MET A 1 15.80 17.18 -9.12
N ASP A 2 15.75 18.20 -8.25
CA ASP A 2 16.90 18.44 -7.38
C ASP A 2 17.02 17.26 -6.42
N LEU A 3 18.23 16.82 -6.17
CA LEU A 3 18.52 15.70 -5.24
C LEU A 3 17.86 15.94 -3.86
N GLN A 4 17.76 17.21 -3.46
CA GLN A 4 17.13 17.65 -2.21
C GLN A 4 15.63 17.35 -2.15
N THR A 5 14.90 17.61 -3.25
CA THR A 5 13.46 17.27 -3.36
C THR A 5 13.25 15.78 -3.20
N LEU A 6 14.09 14.95 -3.85
CA LEU A 6 13.96 13.50 -3.79
C LEU A 6 14.24 12.99 -2.37
N PHE A 7 15.28 13.54 -1.74
CA PHE A 7 15.63 13.21 -0.37
C PHE A 7 14.52 13.60 0.60
N ALA A 8 13.90 14.78 0.44
CA ALA A 8 12.77 15.22 1.25
C ALA A 8 11.57 14.28 1.12
N SER A 9 11.18 13.90 -0.09
CA SER A 9 10.06 12.96 -0.34
C SER A 9 10.33 11.57 0.25
N VAL A 10 11.55 11.06 0.11
CA VAL A 10 11.93 9.76 0.68
C VAL A 10 11.96 9.82 2.22
N ALA A 11 12.52 10.88 2.80
CA ALA A 11 12.58 11.07 4.25
C ALA A 11 11.18 11.21 4.86
N ALA A 12 10.29 11.94 4.19
CA ALA A 12 8.89 12.08 4.58
C ALA A 12 8.17 10.73 4.58
N ASN A 13 8.32 9.94 3.51
CA ASN A 13 7.72 8.61 3.42
C ASN A 13 8.22 7.67 4.52
N VAL A 14 9.53 7.62 4.75
CA VAL A 14 10.10 6.78 5.82
C VAL A 14 9.59 7.21 7.19
N SER A 15 9.47 8.51 7.44
CA SER A 15 8.96 9.05 8.71
C SER A 15 7.50 8.68 8.93
N ALA A 16 6.64 8.88 7.93
CA ALA A 16 5.23 8.49 7.96
C ALA A 16 5.07 6.98 8.17
N ARG A 17 5.83 6.17 7.43
CA ARG A 17 5.85 4.70 7.56
C ARG A 17 6.23 4.25 8.97
N VAL A 18 7.24 4.85 9.59
CA VAL A 18 7.68 4.48 10.94
C VAL A 18 6.60 4.79 11.98
N LEU A 19 5.98 5.96 11.88
CA LEU A 19 4.98 6.43 12.84
C LEU A 19 3.64 5.70 12.68
N CYS A 20 3.23 5.39 11.45
CA CYS A 20 1.96 4.73 11.15
C CYS A 20 2.04 3.19 11.07
N TYR A 21 3.26 2.61 11.14
CA TYR A 21 3.47 1.15 11.09
C TYR A 21 2.58 0.30 12.02
N PRO A 22 2.33 0.68 13.30
CA PRO A 22 1.47 -0.13 14.16
C PRO A 22 0.02 -0.18 13.66
N LEU A 23 -0.49 0.92 13.10
CA LEU A 23 -1.84 0.98 12.57
C LEU A 23 -1.97 0.18 11.27
N ASP A 24 -0.97 0.25 10.38
CA ASP A 24 -0.90 -0.58 9.17
C ASP A 24 -0.93 -2.07 9.51
N THR A 25 -0.19 -2.45 10.55
CA THR A 25 -0.15 -3.84 11.03
C THR A 25 -1.53 -4.30 11.52
N ILE A 26 -2.28 -3.43 12.20
CA ILE A 26 -3.65 -3.72 12.65
C ILE A 26 -4.61 -3.84 11.46
N ALA A 27 -4.51 -2.95 10.47
CA ALA A 27 -5.33 -2.99 9.26
C ALA A 27 -5.14 -4.30 8.49
N ILE A 28 -3.89 -4.74 8.31
CA ILE A 28 -3.56 -6.01 7.65
C ILE A 28 -4.07 -7.22 8.45
N GLN A 29 -3.96 -7.22 9.77
CA GLN A 29 -4.50 -8.28 10.62
C GLN A 29 -6.03 -8.38 10.51
N HIS A 30 -6.71 -7.23 10.42
CA HIS A 30 -8.17 -7.17 10.24
C HIS A 30 -8.59 -7.64 8.84
N ALA A 31 -7.89 -7.23 7.79
CA ALA A 31 -8.15 -7.65 6.41
C ALA A 31 -7.91 -9.16 6.19
N SER A 32 -6.88 -9.70 6.85
CA SER A 32 -6.51 -11.13 6.80
C SER A 32 -7.27 -12.04 7.78
N SER A 33 -8.21 -11.51 8.58
CA SER A 33 -9.01 -12.27 9.56
C SER A 33 -8.15 -13.03 10.60
N THR A 34 -6.89 -12.64 10.77
CA THR A 34 -5.99 -13.18 11.80
C THR A 34 -6.10 -12.30 13.04
N ARG A 35 -7.26 -12.37 13.72
CA ARG A 35 -7.51 -11.58 14.93
C ARG A 35 -6.53 -11.98 16.03
N ARG A 36 -5.64 -11.06 16.40
CA ARG A 36 -4.99 -11.08 17.72
C ARG A 36 -5.67 -10.01 18.59
N PRO A 37 -5.88 -10.24 19.89
CA PRO A 37 -6.47 -9.22 20.74
C PRO A 37 -5.55 -7.99 20.83
N LEU A 38 -6.05 -6.82 20.44
CA LEU A 38 -5.28 -5.56 20.30
C LEU A 38 -4.44 -5.24 21.54
N PHE A 39 -5.02 -5.46 22.73
CA PHE A 39 -4.42 -5.15 24.03
C PHE A 39 -3.57 -6.28 24.64
N SER A 40 -3.51 -7.45 24.01
CA SER A 40 -2.74 -8.61 24.52
C SER A 40 -1.32 -8.70 23.98
N VAL A 41 -0.96 -7.86 23.00
CA VAL A 41 0.31 -7.92 22.30
C VAL A 41 1.16 -6.69 22.66
N PRO A 42 2.43 -6.84 23.10
CA PRO A 42 3.28 -5.71 23.45
C PRO A 42 3.56 -4.82 22.23
N LEU A 43 3.64 -3.49 22.44
CA LEU A 43 3.88 -2.49 21.38
C LEU A 43 5.08 -2.82 20.50
N ARG A 44 6.16 -3.36 21.07
CA ARG A 44 7.37 -3.77 20.33
C ARG A 44 7.12 -4.86 19.28
N SER A 45 6.06 -5.65 19.42
CA SER A 45 5.69 -6.68 18.45
C SER A 45 5.11 -6.07 17.16
N TYR A 46 4.45 -4.91 17.26
CA TYR A 46 3.92 -4.21 16.09
C TYR A 46 5.02 -3.61 15.22
N TYR A 47 6.16 -3.23 15.79
CA TYR A 47 7.33 -2.72 15.04
C TYR A 47 8.20 -3.84 14.43
N ARG A 48 7.81 -5.12 14.54
CA ARG A 48 8.55 -6.21 13.91
C ARG A 48 8.49 -6.09 12.39
N GLY A 49 9.66 -6.08 11.75
CA GLY A 49 9.79 -5.95 10.31
C GLY A 49 9.89 -4.51 9.80
N VAL A 50 9.85 -3.48 10.67
CA VAL A 50 10.02 -2.07 10.27
C VAL A 50 11.35 -1.85 9.56
N ASN A 51 12.47 -2.31 10.12
CA ASN A 51 13.79 -2.12 9.51
C ASN A 51 13.90 -2.78 8.14
N ALA A 52 13.34 -3.99 8.00
CA ALA A 52 13.27 -4.66 6.72
C ALA A 52 12.38 -3.86 5.75
N SER A 53 11.23 -3.37 6.21
CA SER A 53 10.32 -2.54 5.43
C SER A 53 10.98 -1.25 4.95
N ILE A 54 11.76 -0.56 5.78
CA ILE A 54 12.44 0.70 5.42
C ILE A 54 13.50 0.45 4.36
N ALA A 55 14.43 -0.48 4.62
CA ALA A 55 15.53 -0.81 3.70
C ALA A 55 15.05 -1.17 2.29
N ILE A 56 13.82 -1.68 2.22
CA ILE A 56 13.12 -2.15 1.04
C ILE A 56 12.27 -1.06 0.37
N THR A 57 11.58 -0.23 1.17
CA THR A 57 10.66 0.80 0.66
C THR A 57 11.43 1.96 0.05
N THR A 58 12.55 2.36 0.65
CA THR A 58 13.38 3.48 0.21
C THR A 58 13.79 3.41 -1.28
N PRO A 59 14.41 2.32 -1.79
CA PRO A 59 14.81 2.27 -3.20
C PRO A 59 13.61 2.22 -4.16
N ALA A 60 12.51 1.58 -3.78
CA ALA A 60 11.32 1.49 -4.62
C ALA A 60 10.60 2.84 -4.76
N VAL A 61 10.51 3.59 -3.66
CA VAL A 61 9.94 4.94 -3.64
C VAL A 61 10.81 5.93 -4.41
N ALA A 62 12.13 5.83 -4.27
CA ALA A 62 13.05 6.63 -5.07
C ALA A 62 12.89 6.36 -6.56
N LEU A 63 12.77 5.08 -6.95
CA LEU A 63 12.54 4.69 -8.34
C LEU A 63 11.20 5.22 -8.87
N TYR A 64 10.14 5.17 -8.06
CA TYR A 64 8.84 5.73 -8.40
C TYR A 64 8.95 7.21 -8.76
N TYR A 65 9.48 8.05 -7.86
CA TYR A 65 9.58 9.50 -8.09
C TYR A 65 10.49 9.87 -9.26
N CYS A 66 11.61 9.16 -9.43
CA CYS A 66 12.50 9.37 -10.57
C CYS A 66 11.80 9.05 -11.89
N THR A 67 11.10 7.93 -11.96
CA THR A 67 10.40 7.48 -13.17
C THR A 67 9.21 8.37 -13.49
N TYR A 68 8.43 8.71 -12.47
CA TYR A 68 7.29 9.61 -12.57
C TYR A 68 7.69 10.93 -13.21
N ARG A 69 8.74 11.56 -12.66
CA ARG A 69 9.21 12.83 -13.18
C ARG A 69 9.78 12.70 -14.59
N ALA A 70 10.61 11.69 -14.86
CA ALA A 70 11.16 11.48 -16.19
C ALA A 70 10.05 11.32 -17.23
N THR A 71 8.99 10.61 -16.87
CA THR A 71 7.82 10.41 -17.75
C THR A 71 6.99 11.68 -17.88
N LYS A 72 6.70 12.38 -16.77
CA LYS A 72 5.98 13.66 -16.78
C LYS A 72 6.70 14.69 -17.64
N ASP A 73 8.00 14.88 -17.42
CA ASP A 73 8.84 15.84 -18.14
C ASP A 73 8.87 15.52 -19.65
N TYR A 74 8.85 14.23 -20.01
CA TYR A 74 8.78 13.77 -21.40
C TYR A 74 7.38 13.95 -22.03
N LEU A 75 6.29 13.80 -21.27
CA LEU A 75 4.91 13.92 -21.75
C LEU A 75 4.38 15.36 -21.76
N MET A 76 4.94 16.27 -20.93
CA MET A 76 4.57 17.69 -20.89
C MET A 76 4.48 18.37 -22.27
N PRO A 77 5.46 18.25 -23.20
CA PRO A 77 5.36 18.90 -24.51
C PRO A 77 4.24 18.35 -25.40
N HIS A 78 3.71 17.16 -25.11
CA HIS A 78 2.68 16.50 -25.93
C HIS A 78 1.28 16.62 -25.37
N LEU A 79 1.13 16.53 -24.04
CA LEU A 79 -0.16 16.44 -23.34
C LEU A 79 -0.49 17.66 -22.48
N GLY A 80 0.48 18.59 -22.31
CA GLY A 80 0.33 19.74 -21.43
C GLY A 80 0.15 19.36 -19.95
N ASP A 81 -0.32 20.33 -19.16
CA ASP A 81 -0.63 20.16 -17.74
C ASP A 81 -2.07 19.63 -17.54
N THR A 82 -2.35 18.47 -18.14
CA THR A 82 -3.68 17.82 -18.10
C THR A 82 -3.66 16.59 -17.20
N THR A 83 -4.83 16.23 -16.64
CA THR A 83 -5.01 15.01 -15.82
C THR A 83 -4.45 13.75 -16.49
N TYR A 84 -4.53 13.67 -17.81
CA TYR A 84 -4.01 12.54 -18.60
C TYR A 84 -2.50 12.42 -18.52
N ASN A 85 -1.76 13.53 -18.46
CA ASN A 85 -0.30 13.53 -18.28
C ASN A 85 0.07 12.95 -16.90
N TYR A 86 -0.60 13.42 -15.84
CA TYR A 86 -0.41 12.92 -14.48
C TYR A 86 -0.70 11.42 -14.36
N VAL A 87 -1.80 10.96 -14.93
CA VAL A 87 -2.19 9.54 -14.90
C VAL A 87 -1.24 8.68 -15.71
N ALA A 88 -0.82 9.12 -16.90
CA ALA A 88 0.14 8.38 -17.72
C ALA A 88 1.52 8.29 -17.07
N ALA A 89 2.04 9.39 -16.53
CA ALA A 89 3.28 9.42 -15.78
C ALA A 89 3.20 8.54 -14.52
N GLY A 90 2.10 8.63 -13.77
CA GLY A 90 1.83 7.79 -12.60
C GLY A 90 1.75 6.30 -12.93
N THR A 91 1.15 5.94 -14.06
CA THR A 91 1.02 4.54 -14.49
C THR A 91 2.38 3.96 -14.89
N VAL A 92 3.21 4.70 -15.63
CA VAL A 92 4.57 4.26 -16.01
C VAL A 92 5.48 4.18 -14.78
N ALA A 93 5.38 5.15 -13.88
CA ALA A 93 6.08 5.14 -12.60
C ALA A 93 5.73 3.90 -11.78
N GLU A 94 4.43 3.59 -11.69
CA GLU A 94 3.96 2.42 -10.96
C GLU A 94 4.41 1.11 -11.62
N LEU A 95 4.36 1.01 -12.95
CA LEU A 95 4.85 -0.17 -13.66
C LEU A 95 6.32 -0.46 -13.34
N LEU A 96 7.16 0.57 -13.26
CA LEU A 96 8.59 0.40 -12.99
C LEU A 96 8.89 0.24 -11.49
N SER A 97 8.22 0.99 -10.62
CA SER A 97 8.36 0.87 -9.16
C SER A 97 7.87 -0.50 -8.67
N SER A 98 6.78 -1.01 -9.24
CA SER A 98 6.14 -2.26 -8.82
C SER A 98 6.99 -3.49 -9.13
N LEU A 99 7.96 -3.38 -10.06
CA LEU A 99 8.97 -4.43 -10.28
C LEU A 99 9.88 -4.65 -9.08
N LEU A 100 10.18 -3.57 -8.34
CA LEU A 100 10.88 -3.65 -7.06
C LEU A 100 9.88 -3.88 -5.93
N TRP A 101 8.73 -3.23 -5.93
CA TRP A 101 7.76 -3.29 -4.82
C TRP A 101 7.18 -4.68 -4.60
N THR A 102 6.78 -5.37 -5.67
CA THR A 102 6.05 -6.65 -5.57
C THR A 102 6.84 -7.78 -4.92
N PRO A 103 8.10 -8.09 -5.35
CA PRO A 103 8.91 -9.10 -4.64
C PRO A 103 9.06 -8.77 -3.15
N LEU A 104 9.15 -7.48 -2.86
CA LEU A 104 9.37 -6.96 -1.52
C LEU A 104 8.12 -7.11 -0.63
N GLU A 105 6.93 -6.82 -1.16
CA GLU A 105 5.65 -7.08 -0.49
C GLU A 105 5.46 -8.56 -0.17
N VAL A 106 5.78 -9.44 -1.13
CA VAL A 106 5.67 -10.89 -0.95
C VAL A 106 6.57 -11.37 0.19
N VAL A 107 7.84 -10.94 0.20
CA VAL A 107 8.80 -11.32 1.26
C VAL A 107 8.38 -10.74 2.62
N LYS A 108 7.96 -9.47 2.67
CA LYS A 108 7.49 -8.81 3.89
C LYS A 108 6.26 -9.52 4.46
N SER A 109 5.28 -9.84 3.62
CA SER A 109 4.06 -10.54 4.02
C SER A 109 4.39 -11.90 4.64
N ARG A 110 5.34 -12.65 4.06
CA ARG A 110 5.82 -13.92 4.65
C ARG A 110 6.51 -13.73 6.00
N LEU A 111 7.37 -12.73 6.12
CA LEU A 111 8.06 -12.42 7.38
C LEU A 111 7.08 -12.02 8.50
N GLN A 112 6.00 -11.31 8.17
CA GLN A 112 4.99 -10.88 9.15
C GLN A 112 4.11 -12.04 9.65
N ILE A 113 3.86 -13.05 8.82
CA ILE A 113 3.04 -14.22 9.16
C ILE A 113 3.89 -15.32 9.82
N SER A 114 5.21 -15.25 9.66
CA SER A 114 6.19 -16.19 10.21
C SER A 114 6.07 -16.36 11.74
N LYS A 115 6.00 -17.63 12.19
CA LYS A 115 5.89 -18.01 13.61
C LYS A 115 7.20 -18.57 14.18
N THR A 116 8.12 -19.04 13.33
CA THR A 116 9.35 -19.74 13.72
C THR A 116 10.57 -18.80 13.67
N LYS A 117 11.55 -18.96 14.58
CA LYS A 117 12.79 -18.15 14.57
C LYS A 117 13.63 -18.30 13.29
N GLN A 118 13.54 -19.44 12.59
CA GLN A 118 14.21 -19.67 11.30
C GLN A 118 13.46 -19.03 10.13
N ASP A 119 12.13 -19.18 10.10
CA ASP A 119 11.24 -18.57 9.10
C ASP A 119 11.22 -17.03 9.19
N GLY A 120 11.71 -16.45 10.29
CA GLY A 120 11.85 -15.01 10.49
C GLY A 120 13.08 -14.39 9.81
N LYS A 121 13.94 -15.20 9.17
CA LYS A 121 15.13 -14.71 8.46
C LYS A 121 14.81 -14.40 6.99
N LEU A 122 15.08 -13.17 6.56
CA LEU A 122 14.82 -12.68 5.20
C LEU A 122 15.50 -13.53 4.12
N ILE A 123 16.77 -13.90 4.33
CA ILE A 123 17.56 -14.72 3.38
C ILE A 123 16.95 -16.12 3.21
N TRP A 124 16.39 -16.69 4.28
CA TRP A 124 15.75 -18.00 4.22
C TRP A 124 14.46 -17.92 3.39
N GLN A 125 13.63 -16.90 3.62
CA GLN A 125 12.40 -16.69 2.85
C GLN A 125 12.68 -16.45 1.36
N LEU A 126 13.69 -15.63 1.03
CA LEU A 126 14.11 -15.42 -0.36
C LEU A 126 14.51 -16.74 -1.04
N ARG A 127 15.32 -17.56 -0.33
CA ARG A 127 15.77 -18.86 -0.85
C ARG A 127 14.63 -19.86 -0.98
N ASP A 128 13.69 -19.87 -0.03
CA ASP A 128 12.53 -20.76 -0.05
C ASP A 128 11.59 -20.44 -1.20
N ILE A 129 11.25 -19.16 -1.41
CA ILE A 129 10.44 -18.71 -2.55
C ILE A 129 11.11 -19.10 -3.87
N PHE A 130 12.40 -18.80 -4.02
CA PHE A 130 13.13 -19.10 -5.25
C PHE A 130 13.17 -20.60 -5.55
N ARG A 131 13.31 -21.46 -4.53
CA ARG A 131 13.35 -22.92 -4.72
C ARG A 131 11.99 -23.55 -4.98
N ARG A 132 10.92 -23.07 -4.33
CA ARG A 132 9.59 -23.69 -4.41
C ARG A 132 8.74 -23.12 -5.55
N GLU A 133 8.81 -21.81 -5.77
CA GLU A 133 7.90 -21.07 -6.68
C GLU A 133 8.64 -20.39 -7.83
N GLY A 134 9.98 -20.34 -7.77
CA GLY A 134 10.81 -19.66 -8.76
C GLY A 134 10.57 -18.15 -8.82
N ILE A 135 10.94 -17.55 -9.95
CA ILE A 135 10.79 -16.09 -10.17
C ILE A 135 9.32 -15.67 -10.17
N ARG A 136 8.41 -16.56 -10.61
CA ARG A 136 6.96 -16.29 -10.65
C ARG A 136 6.35 -16.07 -9.27
N GLY A 137 6.91 -16.69 -8.22
CA GLY A 137 6.46 -16.49 -6.84
C GLY A 137 6.65 -15.04 -6.35
N PHE A 138 7.69 -14.36 -6.83
CA PHE A 138 8.02 -12.98 -6.44
C PHE A 138 7.10 -11.93 -7.06
N TYR A 139 6.61 -12.16 -8.28
CA TYR A 139 5.73 -11.21 -8.99
C TYR A 139 4.25 -11.55 -8.82
N ARG A 140 3.91 -12.29 -7.78
CA ARG A 140 2.55 -12.75 -7.54
C ARG A 140 1.66 -11.60 -7.08
N GLY A 141 0.60 -11.34 -7.86
CA GLY A 141 -0.30 -10.21 -7.60
C GLY A 141 0.15 -8.89 -8.25
N TYR A 142 1.27 -8.89 -9.00
CA TYR A 142 1.75 -7.73 -9.77
C TYR A 142 0.65 -7.15 -10.67
N PHE A 143 0.10 -7.96 -11.56
CA PHE A 143 -0.94 -7.53 -12.50
C PHE A 143 -2.23 -7.09 -11.81
N MET A 144 -2.59 -7.72 -10.68
CA MET A 144 -3.76 -7.32 -9.92
C MET A 144 -3.53 -6.00 -9.18
N GLY A 145 -2.30 -5.76 -8.71
CA GLY A 145 -1.89 -4.46 -8.17
C GLY A 145 -2.04 -3.35 -9.21
N LEU A 146 -1.50 -3.55 -10.41
CA LEU A 146 -1.60 -2.58 -11.51
C LEU A 146 -3.04 -2.31 -11.95
N ALA A 147 -3.86 -3.36 -12.05
CA ALA A 147 -5.26 -3.26 -12.42
C ALA A 147 -6.12 -2.51 -11.38
N ILE A 148 -5.68 -2.49 -10.12
CA ILE A 148 -6.31 -1.73 -9.03
C ILE A 148 -5.78 -0.30 -8.99
N TYR A 149 -4.47 -0.12 -9.15
CA TYR A 149 -3.80 1.16 -9.05
C TYR A 149 -4.19 2.14 -10.15
N THR A 150 -4.22 1.69 -11.41
CA THR A 150 -4.51 2.55 -12.56
C THR A 150 -5.87 3.27 -12.43
N PRO A 151 -6.99 2.58 -12.17
CA PRO A 151 -8.27 3.25 -11.96
C PRO A 151 -8.33 4.03 -10.64
N TYR A 152 -7.60 3.60 -9.60
CA TYR A 152 -7.49 4.35 -8.36
C TYR A 152 -6.87 5.73 -8.61
N SER A 153 -5.71 5.79 -9.26
CA SER A 153 -4.99 7.04 -9.54
C SER A 153 -5.85 7.99 -10.38
N LEU A 154 -6.49 7.50 -11.45
CA LEU A 154 -7.40 8.29 -12.28
C LEU A 154 -8.59 8.85 -11.47
N ALA A 155 -9.21 8.02 -10.63
CA ALA A 155 -10.35 8.45 -9.83
C ALA A 155 -9.94 9.45 -8.74
N SER A 156 -8.79 9.26 -8.09
CA SER A 156 -8.27 10.17 -7.07
C SER A 156 -7.97 11.54 -7.66
N TRP A 157 -7.30 11.58 -8.82
CA TRP A 157 -6.99 12.83 -9.52
C TRP A 157 -8.24 13.57 -10.00
N THR A 158 -9.20 12.87 -10.58
CA THR A 158 -10.47 13.49 -11.02
C THR A 158 -11.27 14.06 -9.85
N VAL A 159 -11.38 13.34 -8.73
CA VAL A 159 -12.07 13.85 -7.54
C VAL A 159 -11.31 15.03 -6.92
N TYR A 160 -9.98 14.96 -6.87
CA TYR A 160 -9.12 16.04 -6.37
C TYR A 160 -9.31 17.34 -7.17
N GLU A 161 -9.25 17.29 -8.51
CA GLU A 161 -9.44 18.48 -9.35
C GLU A 161 -10.84 19.09 -9.20
N ASN A 162 -11.88 18.24 -9.07
CA ASN A 162 -13.24 18.72 -8.84
C ASN A 162 -13.39 19.35 -7.46
N ALA A 163 -12.80 18.76 -6.42
CA ALA A 163 -12.83 19.28 -5.06
C ALA A 163 -12.07 20.62 -4.93
N LYS A 164 -10.97 20.82 -5.66
CA LYS A 164 -10.21 22.09 -5.69
C LYS A 164 -11.00 23.26 -6.30
N LYS A 165 -11.94 22.98 -7.21
CA LYS A 165 -12.78 24.00 -7.88
C LYS A 165 -13.84 24.60 -6.96
N LEU A 166 -14.17 23.99 -5.81
CA LEU A 166 -15.12 24.58 -4.89
C LEU A 166 -14.56 25.88 -4.27
N PRO A 167 -15.30 27.00 -4.33
CA PRO A 167 -14.93 28.22 -3.61
C PRO A 167 -15.02 27.96 -2.10
N SER A 168 -13.97 28.32 -1.37
CA SER A 168 -13.92 28.19 0.09
C SER A 168 -13.01 29.29 0.66
N ASP A 169 -13.46 29.93 1.74
CA ASP A 169 -12.72 30.98 2.48
C ASP A 169 -11.63 30.40 3.40
N ILE A 170 -11.27 29.14 3.18
CA ILE A 170 -10.34 28.37 4.02
C ILE A 170 -8.91 28.58 3.49
N SER A 171 -7.91 28.55 4.39
CA SER A 171 -6.50 28.54 3.99
C SER A 171 -6.24 27.52 2.88
N TYR A 172 -5.44 27.91 1.89
CA TYR A 172 -5.15 27.10 0.71
C TYR A 172 -4.63 25.70 1.07
N THR A 173 -3.77 25.58 2.09
CA THR A 173 -3.27 24.29 2.60
C THR A 173 -4.40 23.40 3.12
N ALA A 174 -5.34 23.96 3.88
CA ALA A 174 -6.47 23.20 4.42
C ALA A 174 -7.48 22.83 3.32
N LYS A 175 -7.66 23.67 2.30
CA LYS A 175 -8.45 23.34 1.11
C LYS A 175 -7.87 22.13 0.37
N VAL A 176 -6.56 22.13 0.13
CA VAL A 176 -5.87 21.02 -0.53
C VAL A 176 -5.98 19.74 0.31
N ALA A 177 -5.72 19.81 1.62
CA ALA A 177 -5.82 18.65 2.51
C ALA A 177 -7.25 18.06 2.57
N LEU A 178 -8.29 18.90 2.62
CA LEU A 178 -9.68 18.46 2.60
C LEU A 178 -10.05 17.79 1.27
N SER A 179 -9.61 18.37 0.14
CA SER A 179 -9.85 17.80 -1.19
C SER A 179 -9.18 16.44 -1.36
N ALA A 180 -7.95 16.29 -0.87
CA ALA A 180 -7.23 15.02 -0.84
C ALA A 180 -7.97 13.99 0.03
N GLY A 181 -8.35 14.36 1.26
CA GLY A 181 -9.07 13.46 2.17
C GLY A 181 -10.41 12.96 1.60
N ILE A 182 -11.21 13.85 0.99
CA ILE A 182 -12.49 13.47 0.35
C ILE A 182 -12.25 12.55 -0.84
N SER A 183 -11.25 12.85 -1.68
CA SER A 183 -10.90 12.00 -2.82
C SER A 183 -10.53 10.58 -2.40
N THR A 184 -9.63 10.46 -1.41
CA THR A 184 -9.18 9.19 -0.87
C THR A 184 -10.35 8.42 -0.28
N LEU A 185 -11.25 9.05 0.48
CA LEU A 185 -12.41 8.37 1.06
C LEU A 185 -13.37 7.82 -0.01
N CYS A 186 -13.70 8.61 -1.01
CA CYS A 186 -14.61 8.20 -2.08
C CYS A 186 -14.02 7.07 -2.92
N VAL A 187 -12.77 7.22 -3.36
CA VAL A 187 -12.09 6.22 -4.20
C VAL A 187 -11.78 4.96 -3.42
N GLN A 188 -11.25 5.08 -2.19
CA GLN A 188 -10.98 3.92 -1.33
C GLN A 188 -12.25 3.13 -1.08
N SER A 189 -13.41 3.77 -0.87
CA SER A 189 -14.68 3.05 -0.67
C SER A 189 -15.05 2.16 -1.85
N LEU A 190 -14.78 2.61 -3.09
CA LEU A 190 -15.06 1.84 -4.30
C LEU A 190 -14.02 0.76 -4.56
N VAL A 191 -12.75 1.03 -4.27
CA VAL A 191 -11.61 0.17 -4.61
C VAL A 191 -11.30 -0.87 -3.52
N TYR A 192 -11.67 -0.61 -2.27
CA TYR A 192 -11.43 -1.49 -1.12
C TYR A 192 -11.79 -2.97 -1.32
N PRO A 193 -12.94 -3.37 -1.92
CA PRO A 193 -13.24 -4.78 -2.16
C PRO A 193 -12.19 -5.47 -3.04
N PHE A 194 -11.61 -4.79 -4.02
CA PHE A 194 -10.57 -5.35 -4.89
C PHE A 194 -9.23 -5.45 -4.16
N ASP A 195 -8.92 -4.45 -3.34
CA ASP A 195 -7.74 -4.41 -2.49
C ASP A 195 -7.75 -5.55 -1.44
N LEU A 196 -8.91 -5.86 -0.88
CA LEU A 196 -9.09 -7.04 -0.01
C LEU A 196 -8.79 -8.35 -0.77
N VAL A 197 -9.25 -8.48 -2.01
CA VAL A 197 -8.97 -9.66 -2.84
C VAL A 197 -7.47 -9.74 -3.17
N LYS A 198 -6.81 -8.60 -3.45
CA LYS A 198 -5.36 -8.53 -3.67
C LYS A 198 -4.58 -9.00 -2.47
N THR A 199 -4.86 -8.42 -1.31
CA THR A 199 -4.20 -8.77 -0.05
C THR A 199 -4.43 -10.23 0.31
N ARG A 200 -5.67 -10.75 0.18
CA ARG A 200 -5.95 -12.18 0.39
C ARG A 200 -5.21 -13.08 -0.60
N TYR A 201 -5.11 -12.70 -1.87
CA TYR A 201 -4.39 -13.50 -2.88
C TYR A 201 -2.89 -13.56 -2.63
N GLN A 202 -2.27 -12.44 -2.24
CA GLN A 202 -0.86 -12.36 -1.86
C GLN A 202 -0.56 -13.20 -0.60
N VAL A 203 -1.48 -13.20 0.36
CA VAL A 203 -1.35 -13.96 1.62
C VAL A 203 -1.62 -15.46 1.42
N ALA A 204 -2.68 -15.82 0.71
CA ALA A 204 -3.19 -17.20 0.59
C ALA A 204 -2.21 -18.17 -0.08
N THR A 205 -1.37 -17.68 -1.00
CA THR A 205 -0.43 -18.56 -1.71
C THR A 205 1.01 -18.42 -1.29
N SER A 206 1.26 -17.74 -0.17
CA SER A 206 2.49 -18.02 0.55
C SER A 206 2.37 -19.44 1.11
N GLY A 207 3.26 -20.36 0.69
CA GLY A 207 3.32 -21.76 1.16
C GLY A 207 3.38 -21.93 2.69
N THR A 208 3.46 -20.83 3.44
CA THR A 208 3.23 -20.75 4.90
C THR A 208 1.84 -21.21 5.35
N VAL A 209 0.83 -21.28 4.47
CA VAL A 209 -0.47 -21.90 4.84
C VAL A 209 -0.33 -23.42 5.05
N GLU A 210 0.56 -24.12 4.32
CA GLU A 210 0.88 -25.53 4.62
C GLU A 210 1.61 -25.66 5.96
N ALA A 211 2.45 -24.69 6.34
CA ALA A 211 3.05 -24.66 7.68
C ALA A 211 2.04 -24.36 8.80
N LEU A 212 0.87 -23.81 8.47
CA LEU A 212 -0.25 -23.60 9.41
C LEU A 212 -1.13 -24.86 9.58
N GLU A 213 -1.04 -25.85 8.68
CA GLU A 213 -1.80 -27.12 8.78
C GLU A 213 -1.41 -27.95 10.01
N GLY A 214 -0.21 -27.74 10.57
CA GLY A 214 0.27 -28.46 11.75
C GLY A 214 -0.38 -28.05 13.08
N VAL A 215 -1.14 -26.94 13.14
CA VAL A 215 -1.70 -26.44 14.41
C VAL A 215 -3.20 -26.19 14.30
N LYS A 216 -3.98 -27.22 14.65
CA LYS A 216 -5.41 -27.13 14.97
C LYS A 216 -5.62 -26.26 16.23
N THR A 217 -5.51 -24.94 16.13
CA THR A 217 -6.02 -24.05 17.19
C THR A 217 -7.52 -23.86 17.03
N ALA A 218 -8.25 -24.21 18.09
CA ALA A 218 -9.70 -24.31 18.24
C ALA A 218 -10.47 -22.99 18.13
N SER A 219 -10.30 -22.24 17.04
CA SER A 219 -11.16 -21.10 16.72
C SER A 219 -11.45 -21.06 15.23
N ARG A 220 -12.51 -21.79 14.81
CA ARG A 220 -13.26 -21.62 13.55
C ARG A 220 -12.43 -21.23 12.30
N ALA A 221 -11.23 -21.79 12.16
CA ALA A 221 -10.37 -21.55 11.01
C ALA A 221 -10.82 -22.51 9.90
N VAL A 222 -11.73 -22.02 9.05
CA VAL A 222 -12.10 -22.67 7.80
C VAL A 222 -10.83 -22.86 6.97
N ASP A 223 -10.73 -24.01 6.31
CA ASP A 223 -9.61 -24.48 5.51
C ASP A 223 -9.22 -23.47 4.41
N ARG A 224 -8.16 -22.68 4.65
CA ARG A 224 -7.67 -21.62 3.74
C ARG A 224 -6.73 -22.14 2.65
N SER A 225 -6.48 -23.45 2.61
CA SER A 225 -5.72 -24.11 1.54
C SER A 225 -6.35 -23.85 0.15
N SER A 226 -7.68 -23.67 0.11
CA SER A 226 -8.48 -23.47 -1.09
C SER A 226 -8.35 -22.06 -1.71
N ASP A 227 -7.87 -21.05 -0.95
CA ASP A 227 -7.66 -19.70 -1.50
C ASP A 227 -6.53 -19.66 -2.56
N LYS A 228 -5.68 -20.70 -2.60
CA LYS A 228 -4.66 -20.91 -3.64
C LYS A 228 -5.26 -21.19 -5.03
N LEU A 229 -6.53 -21.63 -5.09
CA LEU A 229 -7.21 -22.06 -6.33
C LEU A 229 -7.64 -20.89 -7.23
N GLY A 230 -7.55 -19.65 -6.75
CA GLY A 230 -7.71 -18.44 -7.56
C GLY A 230 -8.74 -17.45 -7.05
N ILE A 231 -8.85 -16.32 -7.75
CA ILE A 231 -9.67 -15.15 -7.36
C ILE A 231 -11.14 -15.50 -7.13
N ARG A 232 -11.72 -16.38 -7.96
CA ARG A 232 -13.12 -16.84 -7.81
C ARG A 232 -13.36 -17.57 -6.50
N GLN A 233 -12.37 -18.35 -6.03
CA GLN A 233 -12.48 -19.07 -4.78
C GLN A 233 -12.33 -18.12 -3.59
N ILE A 234 -11.44 -17.12 -3.67
CA ILE A 234 -11.32 -16.06 -2.67
C ILE A 234 -12.65 -15.30 -2.54
N LEU A 235 -13.26 -14.88 -3.66
CA LEU A 235 -14.56 -14.19 -3.66
C LEU A 235 -15.65 -15.04 -2.99
N ARG A 236 -15.71 -16.34 -3.33
CA ARG A 236 -16.67 -17.29 -2.75
C ARG A 236 -16.43 -17.48 -1.25
N ASN A 237 -15.17 -17.57 -0.82
CA ASN A 237 -14.80 -17.75 0.57
C ASN A 237 -15.13 -16.50 1.40
N VAL A 238 -14.81 -15.29 0.92
CA VAL A 238 -15.22 -14.03 1.58
C VAL A 238 -16.74 -13.99 1.78
N MET A 239 -17.50 -14.36 0.75
CA MET A 239 -18.96 -14.34 0.81
C MET A 239 -19.52 -15.38 1.78
N ARG A 240 -18.91 -16.56 1.89
CA ARG A 240 -19.29 -17.61 2.85
C ARG A 240 -18.89 -17.28 4.29
N GLU A 241 -17.75 -16.63 4.50
CA GLU A 241 -17.21 -16.31 5.83
C GLU A 241 -17.94 -15.13 6.50
N SER A 242 -18.22 -14.07 5.75
CA SER A 242 -18.63 -12.78 6.34
C SER A 242 -19.69 -12.05 5.51
N GLY A 243 -20.21 -12.69 4.46
CA GLY A 243 -21.19 -12.09 3.55
C GLY A 243 -20.67 -10.82 2.87
N LYS A 244 -21.59 -9.94 2.45
CA LYS A 244 -21.27 -8.68 1.75
C LYS A 244 -20.44 -7.71 2.61
N ARG A 245 -20.58 -7.75 3.95
CA ARG A 245 -19.80 -6.91 4.88
C ARG A 245 -18.36 -7.37 5.04
N GLY A 246 -18.05 -8.62 4.69
CA GLY A 246 -16.68 -9.15 4.68
C GLY A 246 -15.74 -8.41 3.73
N PHE A 247 -16.27 -7.88 2.62
CA PHE A 247 -15.50 -7.13 1.64
C PHE A 247 -14.93 -5.81 2.19
N TYR A 248 -15.51 -5.27 3.26
CA TYR A 248 -15.06 -4.04 3.92
C TYR A 248 -14.36 -4.30 5.27
N ALA A 249 -14.00 -5.56 5.55
CA ALA A 249 -13.27 -5.90 6.76
C ALA A 249 -11.88 -5.25 6.74
N GLY A 250 -11.59 -4.38 7.71
CA GLY A 250 -10.33 -3.64 7.83
C GLY A 250 -10.35 -2.20 7.25
N PHE A 251 -11.48 -1.77 6.67
CA PHE A 251 -11.61 -0.44 6.07
C PHE A 251 -11.37 0.69 7.08
N GLY A 252 -11.99 0.60 8.27
CA GLY A 252 -11.82 1.60 9.33
C GLY A 252 -10.36 1.80 9.77
N PRO A 253 -9.65 0.74 10.19
CA PRO A 253 -8.23 0.81 10.50
C PRO A 253 -7.39 1.43 9.37
N ARG A 254 -7.68 1.10 8.11
CA ARG A 254 -6.94 1.64 6.96
C ARG A 254 -7.14 3.15 6.80
N LEU A 255 -8.38 3.63 6.93
CA LEU A 255 -8.67 5.08 6.92
C LEU A 255 -7.99 5.82 8.07
N MET A 256 -7.94 5.21 9.27
CA MET A 256 -7.25 5.80 10.41
C MET A 256 -5.74 5.88 10.24
N CYS A 257 -5.14 5.08 9.35
CA CYS A 257 -3.71 5.18 8.99
C CYS A 257 -3.45 6.31 7.98
N SER A 258 -4.35 6.46 7.00
CA SER A 258 -4.16 7.38 5.88
C SER A 258 -4.07 8.83 6.33
N PHE A 259 -4.97 9.29 7.19
CA PHE A 259 -4.99 10.69 7.63
C PHE A 259 -3.74 11.13 8.43
N PRO A 260 -3.24 10.38 9.43
CA PRO A 260 -2.00 10.75 10.11
C PRO A 260 -0.78 10.65 9.20
N SER A 261 -0.72 9.63 8.34
CA SER A 261 0.38 9.44 7.37
C SER A 261 0.49 10.64 6.43
N ALA A 262 -0.67 11.17 6.00
CA ALA A 262 -0.78 12.37 5.19
C ALA A 262 -0.13 13.58 5.85
N VAL A 263 -0.63 13.90 7.05
CA VAL A 263 -0.19 15.06 7.83
C VAL A 263 1.30 14.99 8.11
N ILE A 264 1.82 13.82 8.46
CA ILE A 264 3.25 13.62 8.72
C ILE A 264 4.07 13.86 7.46
N THR A 265 3.64 13.31 6.32
CA THR A 265 4.36 13.46 5.04
C THR A 265 4.46 14.93 4.65
N LEU A 266 3.35 15.65 4.71
CA LEU A 266 3.31 17.09 4.40
C LEU A 266 4.14 17.90 5.38
N SER A 267 4.05 17.63 6.68
CA SER A 267 4.83 18.33 7.70
C SER A 267 6.35 18.13 7.51
N VAL A 268 6.77 16.92 7.14
CA VAL A 268 8.20 16.64 6.89
C VAL A 268 8.67 17.29 5.60
N ILE A 269 7.83 17.35 4.56
CA ILE A 269 8.16 18.05 3.31
C ILE A 269 8.28 19.56 3.56
N GLU A 270 7.33 20.17 4.27
CA GLU A 270 7.35 21.59 4.62
C GLU A 270 8.59 21.94 5.45
N TYR A 271 8.98 21.07 6.38
CA TYR A 271 10.18 21.25 7.19
C TYR A 271 11.49 21.13 6.38
N LEU A 272 11.57 20.17 5.45
CA LEU A 272 12.79 19.90 4.68
C LEU A 272 12.93 20.80 3.44
N LYS A 273 11.82 21.27 2.87
CA LYS A 273 11.80 22.14 1.70
C LYS A 273 10.58 23.09 1.75
N PRO A 274 10.69 24.21 2.48
CA PRO A 274 9.60 25.17 2.62
C PRO A 274 9.20 25.85 1.30
N ASP A 275 10.10 25.88 0.31
CA ASP A 275 9.85 26.48 -1.01
C ASP A 275 9.11 25.55 -1.99
N MET A 276 8.81 24.31 -1.60
CA MET A 276 8.08 23.38 -2.46
C MET A 276 6.59 23.76 -2.51
N PRO A 277 5.96 23.82 -3.69
CA PRO A 277 4.51 23.97 -3.79
C PRO A 277 3.80 22.86 -3.03
N VAL A 278 2.84 23.22 -2.17
CA VAL A 278 2.02 22.26 -1.40
C VAL A 278 1.31 21.25 -2.31
N GLU A 279 0.99 21.64 -3.54
CA GLU A 279 0.40 20.75 -4.54
C GLU A 279 1.31 19.55 -4.82
N ASP A 280 2.60 19.78 -5.11
CA ASP A 280 3.58 18.72 -5.39
C ASP A 280 3.77 17.79 -4.18
N GLY A 281 3.71 18.32 -2.95
CA GLY A 281 3.78 17.53 -1.71
C GLY A 281 2.56 16.62 -1.51
N VAL A 282 1.38 17.06 -1.94
CA VAL A 282 0.14 16.28 -1.88
C VAL A 282 0.05 15.27 -3.02
N LEU A 283 0.64 15.54 -4.19
CA LEU A 283 0.75 14.54 -5.27
C LEU A 283 1.61 13.36 -4.82
N VAL A 284 2.74 13.68 -4.19
CA VAL A 284 3.69 12.74 -3.59
C VAL A 284 3.02 11.81 -2.57
N GLU A 285 1.98 12.29 -1.89
CA GLU A 285 1.24 11.60 -0.84
C GLU A 285 0.02 10.80 -1.36
N THR A 286 -0.75 11.38 -2.29
CA THR A 286 -1.90 10.73 -2.93
C THR A 286 -1.46 9.49 -3.75
N GLU A 287 -0.26 9.56 -4.33
CA GLU A 287 0.38 8.46 -5.05
C GLU A 287 1.06 7.43 -4.13
N LEU A 288 1.19 7.72 -2.83
CA LEU A 288 1.81 6.87 -1.80
C LEU A 288 0.81 5.92 -1.12
N HIS A 289 -0.47 6.31 -1.13
CA HIS A 289 -1.59 5.61 -0.52
C HIS A 289 -2.43 4.78 -1.52
N ALA A 290 -2.11 4.88 -2.81
CA ALA A 290 -2.56 4.02 -3.89
C ALA A 290 -1.90 2.62 -3.84
#